data_AF-A0A819YG65-F1
#
_entry.id   AF-A0A819YG65-F1
#
_cell.length_a   1.000
_cell.length_b   1.000
_cell.length_c   1.000
_cell.angle_alpha   90.00
_cell.angle_beta   90.00
_cell.angle_gamma   90.00
#
_symmetry.space_group_name_H-M   'P 1'
#
loop_
_entity.id
_entity.type
_entity.pdbx_description
1 polymer ?
#
loop_
_entity_poly.entity_id
_entity_poly.type
_entity_poly.pdbx_seq_one_letter_code
_entity_poly.pdbx_strand_id
1 'polypeptide(L)'
;DNTKSTVISALNLLTNLLLTNEPFPVHTNSQLSNSIFLKCIFQLIENNDNDDELVLSSIKFLLSFNLRFDYPNKNSIMLTLKAIDEQISCRHLIERLILLFNRNIDPIEHKTTNSVIKFFADLFDDQNTTSDILLFDSDQCLIIEIISRELTDRLCTDEATTEYLSLLELILRKHTIIRETCTRYDELQTCFRSYLSTENCLSENRFIINEIIRQYDWL
;
A
#
# COMPACT_ATOMS: atom_id res chain seq x y z
N ASP A 1 32.01 -2.43 3.34
CA ASP A 1 31.57 -1.05 3.08
C ASP A 1 31.02 -0.36 4.32
N ASN A 2 31.80 0.56 4.89
CA ASN A 2 31.40 1.33 6.07
C ASN A 2 30.24 2.30 5.75
N THR A 3 30.22 2.85 4.53
CA THR A 3 29.19 3.77 4.05
C THR A 3 27.81 3.12 3.98
N LYS A 4 27.72 1.91 3.39
CA LYS A 4 26.46 1.13 3.33
C LYS A 4 25.88 0.89 4.73
N SER A 5 26.71 0.37 5.65
CA SER A 5 26.29 0.09 7.03
C SER A 5 25.80 1.35 7.75
N THR A 6 26.44 2.50 7.47
CA THR A 6 26.02 3.80 8.01
C THR A 6 24.65 4.22 7.47
N VAL A 7 24.40 4.07 6.16
CA VAL A 7 23.10 4.39 5.54
C VAL A 7 21.99 3.52 6.11
N ILE A 8 22.20 2.20 6.20
CA ILE A 8 21.23 1.26 6.78
C ILE A 8 20.90 1.65 8.22
N SER A 9 21.93 1.94 9.02
CA SER A 9 21.77 2.34 10.42
C SER A 9 21.00 3.67 10.54
N ALA A 10 21.26 4.64 9.66
CA ALA A 10 20.54 5.90 9.61
C ALA A 10 19.06 5.72 9.24
N LEU A 11 18.76 4.89 8.22
CA LEU A 11 17.38 4.58 7.81
C LEU A 11 16.61 3.86 8.92
N ASN A 12 17.23 2.92 9.61
CA ASN A 12 16.62 2.21 10.73
C ASN A 12 16.36 3.15 11.91
N LEU A 13 17.28 4.06 12.21
CA LEU A 13 17.07 5.07 13.25
C LEU A 13 15.90 5.99 12.89
N LEU A 14 15.84 6.49 11.65
CA LEU A 14 14.72 7.32 11.19
C LEU A 14 13.40 6.58 11.25
N THR A 15 13.37 5.32 10.81
CA THR A 15 12.19 4.44 10.91
C THR A 15 11.72 4.35 12.36
N ASN A 16 12.61 4.04 13.30
CA ASN A 16 12.25 3.95 14.72
C ASN A 16 11.71 5.26 15.28
N LEU A 17 12.29 6.40 14.88
CA LEU A 17 11.82 7.72 15.28
C LEU A 17 10.44 8.05 14.69
N LEU A 18 10.16 7.66 13.45
CA LEU A 18 8.85 7.86 12.83
C LEU A 18 7.75 7.10 13.58
N LEU A 19 8.08 5.92 14.12
CA LEU A 19 7.15 5.05 14.84
C LEU A 19 6.88 5.47 16.29
N THR A 20 7.60 6.43 16.86
CA THR A 20 7.28 6.96 18.20
C THR A 20 5.99 7.77 18.24
N ASN A 21 5.40 8.06 17.08
CA ASN A 21 4.24 8.92 16.88
C ASN A 21 4.42 10.38 17.33
N GLU A 22 5.60 10.78 17.79
CA GLU A 22 5.90 12.16 18.19
C GLU A 22 5.99 13.10 16.98
N PRO A 23 5.53 14.36 17.11
CA PRO A 23 5.65 15.33 16.04
C PRO A 23 7.11 15.76 15.86
N PHE A 24 7.61 15.70 14.63
CA PHE A 24 8.93 16.27 14.32
C PHE A 24 8.90 17.80 14.33
N PRO A 25 10.03 18.45 14.67
CA PRO A 25 10.21 19.86 14.38
C PRO A 25 9.94 20.16 12.91
N VAL A 26 9.34 21.32 12.62
CA VAL A 26 8.94 21.73 11.25
C VAL A 26 10.10 21.60 10.25
N HIS A 27 11.31 22.00 10.66
CA HIS A 27 12.49 21.87 9.81
C HIS A 27 12.84 20.42 9.48
N THR A 28 12.82 19.51 10.46
CA THR A 28 13.07 18.08 10.22
C THR A 28 12.02 17.49 9.28
N ASN A 29 10.73 17.80 9.52
CA ASN A 29 9.66 17.33 8.66
C ASN A 29 9.81 17.86 7.22
N SER A 30 10.24 19.12 7.06
CA SER A 30 10.49 19.70 5.73
C SER A 30 11.64 19.04 4.96
N GLN A 31 12.67 18.56 5.67
CA GLN A 31 13.79 17.83 5.06
C GLN A 31 13.38 16.41 4.67
N LEU A 32 12.63 15.71 5.53
CA LEU A 32 12.11 14.37 5.23
C LEU A 32 11.08 14.38 4.09
N SER A 33 10.29 15.45 4.01
CA SER A 33 9.30 15.67 2.95
C SER A 33 9.91 16.21 1.64
N ASN A 34 11.23 16.43 1.61
CA ASN A 34 11.90 16.99 0.43
C ASN A 34 11.90 15.96 -0.72
N SER A 35 11.39 16.37 -1.89
CA SER A 35 11.29 15.48 -3.06
C SER A 35 12.64 14.97 -3.56
N ILE A 36 13.73 15.73 -3.40
CA ILE A 36 15.09 15.29 -3.78
C ILE A 36 15.53 14.15 -2.86
N PHE A 37 15.29 14.29 -1.55
CA PHE A 37 15.61 13.24 -0.58
C PHE A 37 14.83 11.96 -0.87
N LEU A 38 13.51 12.06 -1.09
CA LEU A 38 12.66 10.92 -1.43
C LEU A 38 13.08 10.26 -2.74
N LYS A 39 13.42 11.04 -3.79
CA LYS A 39 13.99 10.52 -5.04
C LYS A 39 15.30 9.75 -4.81
N CYS A 40 16.17 10.22 -3.90
CA CYS A 40 17.36 9.47 -3.53
C CYS A 40 17.02 8.13 -2.86
N ILE A 41 16.00 8.07 -2.00
CA ILE A 41 15.54 6.79 -1.41
C ILE A 41 15.01 5.84 -2.49
N PHE A 42 14.21 6.33 -3.45
CA PHE A 42 13.75 5.51 -4.57
C PHE A 42 14.94 4.96 -5.38
N GLN A 43 15.90 5.81 -5.71
CA GLN A 43 17.12 5.39 -6.40
C GLN A 43 17.97 4.39 -5.61
N LEU A 44 17.98 4.45 -4.28
CA LEU A 44 18.65 3.43 -3.45
C LEU A 44 17.98 2.07 -3.63
N ILE A 45 16.66 2.02 -3.70
CA ILE A 45 15.90 0.79 -3.92
C ILE A 45 16.15 0.25 -5.34
N GLU A 46 16.02 1.10 -6.35
CA GLU A 46 16.12 0.66 -7.74
C GLU A 46 17.53 0.25 -8.17
N ASN A 47 18.57 0.93 -7.66
CA ASN A 47 19.94 0.65 -8.08
C ASN A 47 20.61 -0.50 -7.31
N ASN A 48 19.96 -1.02 -6.25
CA ASN A 48 20.55 -2.01 -5.36
C ASN A 48 19.62 -3.22 -5.12
N ASP A 49 18.85 -3.66 -6.12
CA ASP A 49 17.86 -4.75 -5.95
C ASP A 49 18.47 -6.07 -5.40
N ASN A 50 19.76 -6.34 -5.64
CA ASN A 50 20.45 -7.50 -5.07
C ASN A 50 20.82 -7.36 -3.57
N ASP A 51 20.58 -6.20 -2.97
CA ASP A 51 20.94 -5.86 -1.59
C ASP A 51 19.69 -5.81 -0.70
N ASP A 52 19.20 -7.01 -0.33
CA ASP A 52 17.95 -7.16 0.43
C ASP A 52 17.92 -6.33 1.72
N GLU A 53 19.05 -6.18 2.42
CA GLU A 53 19.10 -5.43 3.69
C GLU A 53 18.92 -3.92 3.48
N LEU A 54 19.62 -3.35 2.49
CA LEU A 54 19.52 -1.92 2.17
C LEU A 54 18.14 -1.59 1.59
N VAL A 55 17.65 -2.42 0.67
CA VAL A 55 16.33 -2.27 0.05
C VAL A 55 15.24 -2.35 1.11
N LEU A 56 15.28 -3.37 1.98
CA LEU A 56 14.30 -3.53 3.05
C LEU A 56 14.32 -2.35 4.03
N SER A 57 15.51 -1.87 4.43
CA SER A 57 15.63 -0.71 5.32
C SER A 57 15.07 0.57 4.68
N SER A 58 15.26 0.73 3.38
CA SER A 58 14.72 1.86 2.61
C SER A 58 13.18 1.78 2.50
N ILE A 59 12.64 0.59 2.22
CA ILE A 59 11.19 0.35 2.19
C ILE A 59 10.56 0.58 3.57
N LYS A 60 11.19 0.10 4.65
CA LYS A 60 10.71 0.36 6.02
C LYS A 60 10.65 1.85 6.33
N PHE A 61 11.66 2.61 5.92
CA PHE A 61 11.63 4.06 6.05
C PHE A 61 10.43 4.66 5.30
N LEU A 62 10.21 4.28 4.03
CA LEU A 62 9.08 4.80 3.25
C LEU A 62 7.73 4.44 3.88
N LEU A 63 7.54 3.19 4.29
CA LEU A 63 6.29 2.72 4.89
C LEU A 63 5.99 3.41 6.23
N SER A 64 7.00 3.51 7.11
CA SER A 64 6.84 4.23 8.38
C SER A 64 6.59 5.72 8.19
N PHE A 65 7.20 6.34 7.18
CA PHE A 65 6.92 7.74 6.84
C PHE A 65 5.52 7.91 6.24
N ASN A 66 5.08 6.95 5.41
CA ASN A 66 3.75 6.93 4.80
C ASN A 66 2.63 6.91 5.86
N LEU A 67 2.82 6.15 6.95
CA LEU A 67 1.87 6.07 8.07
C LEU A 67 1.59 7.42 8.75
N ARG A 68 2.42 8.44 8.54
CA ARG A 68 2.26 9.77 9.15
C ARG A 68 1.24 10.65 8.44
N PHE A 69 0.75 10.25 7.27
CA PHE A 69 -0.17 11.05 6.46
C PHE A 69 -1.57 10.47 6.50
N ASP A 70 -2.56 11.30 6.87
CA ASP A 70 -3.97 10.91 6.84
C ASP A 70 -4.58 10.96 5.43
N TYR A 71 -3.97 11.74 4.52
CA TYR A 71 -4.51 12.00 3.18
C TYR A 71 -3.42 11.90 2.10
N PRO A 72 -3.66 11.20 0.98
CA PRO A 72 -2.67 11.01 -0.10
C PRO A 72 -2.24 12.34 -0.75
N ASN A 73 -3.15 13.29 -0.90
CA ASN A 73 -2.86 14.61 -1.50
C ASN A 73 -1.92 15.50 -0.67
N LYS A 74 -1.68 15.14 0.59
CA LYS A 74 -0.68 15.77 1.48
C LYS A 74 0.53 14.87 1.70
N ASN A 75 0.50 13.65 1.18
CA ASN A 75 1.54 12.67 1.35
C ASN A 75 2.71 12.98 0.40
N SER A 76 3.84 13.37 1.00
CA SER A 76 5.02 13.79 0.22
C SER A 76 5.61 12.64 -0.61
N ILE A 77 5.43 11.39 -0.19
CA ILE A 77 5.83 10.21 -0.97
C ILE A 77 4.98 10.14 -2.24
N MET A 78 3.65 10.18 -2.11
CA MET A 78 2.73 10.09 -3.26
C MET A 78 2.92 11.26 -4.23
N LEU A 79 3.07 12.48 -3.70
CA LEU A 79 3.36 13.66 -4.52
C LEU A 79 4.71 13.54 -5.26
N THR A 80 5.72 12.94 -4.63
CA THR A 80 7.03 12.74 -5.27
C THR A 80 6.95 11.64 -6.33
N LEU A 81 6.30 10.51 -6.04
CA LEU A 81 6.05 9.42 -6.98
C LEU A 81 5.32 9.91 -8.23
N LYS A 82 4.31 10.77 -8.06
CA LYS A 82 3.59 11.41 -9.17
C LYS A 82 4.49 12.28 -10.05
N ALA A 83 5.48 12.94 -9.46
CA ALA A 83 6.42 13.84 -10.14
C ALA A 83 7.72 13.13 -10.58
N ILE A 84 7.71 11.80 -10.62
CA ILE A 84 8.80 11.02 -11.19
C ILE A 84 8.82 11.26 -12.69
N ASP A 85 10.00 11.62 -13.18
CA ASP A 85 10.31 11.74 -14.59
C ASP A 85 10.84 10.41 -15.13
N GLU A 86 10.94 10.28 -16.45
CA GLU A 86 11.40 9.06 -17.13
C GLU A 86 12.80 8.58 -16.69
N GLN A 87 13.58 9.39 -15.94
CA GLN A 87 14.94 9.04 -15.52
C GLN A 87 14.99 8.20 -14.24
N ILE A 88 13.90 8.10 -13.48
CA ILE A 88 13.84 7.33 -12.24
C ILE A 88 12.78 6.23 -12.39
N SER A 89 13.24 4.98 -12.41
CA SER A 89 12.34 3.82 -12.28
C SER A 89 11.75 3.76 -10.86
N CYS A 90 10.60 3.15 -10.69
CA CYS A 90 10.06 2.71 -9.39
C CYS A 90 9.60 1.24 -9.44
N ARG A 91 10.09 0.49 -10.43
CA ARG A 91 9.67 -0.87 -10.70
C ARG A 91 10.05 -1.81 -9.57
N HIS A 92 11.28 -1.75 -9.08
CA HIS A 92 11.73 -2.60 -7.97
C HIS A 92 11.01 -2.26 -6.68
N LEU A 93 10.75 -0.97 -6.40
CA LEU A 93 9.92 -0.56 -5.27
C LEU A 93 8.53 -1.22 -5.33
N ILE A 94 7.84 -1.11 -6.46
CA ILE A 94 6.50 -1.68 -6.64
C ILE A 94 6.52 -3.21 -6.51
N GLU A 95 7.47 -3.90 -7.15
CA GLU A 95 7.60 -5.36 -7.06
C GLU A 95 7.83 -5.84 -5.62
N ARG A 96 8.69 -5.14 -4.87
CA ARG A 96 8.96 -5.47 -3.47
C ARG A 96 7.75 -5.21 -2.59
N LEU A 97 6.98 -4.14 -2.84
CA LEU A 97 5.73 -3.88 -2.12
C LEU A 97 4.67 -4.96 -2.41
N ILE A 98 4.50 -5.36 -3.68
CA ILE A 98 3.59 -6.45 -4.06
C ILE A 98 4.04 -7.77 -3.43
N LEU A 99 5.35 -8.03 -3.37
CA LEU A 99 5.89 -9.23 -2.72
C LEU A 99 5.57 -9.26 -1.21
N LEU A 100 5.75 -8.13 -0.51
CA LEU A 100 5.40 -8.01 0.91
C LEU A 100 3.89 -8.22 1.12
N PHE A 101 3.07 -7.61 0.26
CA PHE A 101 1.62 -7.75 0.28
C PHE A 101 1.17 -9.19 0.03
N ASN A 102 1.72 -9.86 -0.98
CA ASN A 102 1.44 -11.26 -1.28
C ASN A 102 1.82 -12.21 -0.13
N ARG A 103 2.88 -11.87 0.62
CA ARG A 103 3.32 -12.62 1.80
C ARG A 103 2.53 -12.26 3.06
N ASN A 104 1.66 -11.24 3.00
CA ASN A 104 0.93 -10.71 4.15
C ASN A 104 1.88 -10.34 5.32
N ILE A 105 3.06 -9.80 4.97
CA ILE A 105 4.08 -9.37 5.94
C ILE A 105 4.08 -7.84 5.99
N ASP A 106 3.78 -7.28 7.17
CA ASP A 106 4.05 -5.87 7.46
C ASP A 106 5.46 -5.72 8.06
N PRO A 107 6.43 -5.15 7.33
CA PRO A 107 7.80 -5.01 7.82
C PRO A 107 7.94 -3.98 8.96
N ILE A 108 6.89 -3.20 9.25
CA ILE A 108 6.82 -2.23 10.35
C ILE A 108 6.16 -2.81 11.60
N GLU A 109 5.30 -3.80 11.44
CA GLU A 109 4.48 -4.38 12.52
C GLU A 109 3.74 -3.28 13.32
N HIS A 110 3.14 -2.31 12.63
CA HIS A 110 2.41 -1.23 13.29
C HIS A 110 1.10 -1.77 13.88
N LYS A 111 0.79 -1.42 15.14
CA LYS A 111 -0.30 -2.06 15.89
C LYS A 111 -1.70 -1.83 15.34
N THR A 112 -1.92 -0.79 14.55
CA THR A 112 -3.28 -0.33 14.20
C THR A 112 -3.62 -0.45 12.72
N THR A 113 -2.61 -0.49 11.84
CA THR A 113 -2.82 -0.40 10.39
C THR A 113 -1.66 -1.05 9.69
N ASN A 114 -1.92 -1.96 8.76
CA ASN A 114 -0.86 -2.57 7.98
C ASN A 114 -0.21 -1.52 7.07
N SER A 115 1.09 -1.30 7.25
CA SER A 115 1.79 -0.21 6.55
C SER A 115 1.81 -0.38 5.03
N VAL A 116 1.84 -1.64 4.55
CA VAL A 116 1.82 -1.98 3.12
C VAL A 116 0.43 -1.76 2.54
N ILE A 117 -0.61 -2.21 3.23
CA ILE A 117 -2.01 -1.99 2.79
C ILE A 117 -2.30 -0.50 2.72
N LYS A 118 -1.89 0.26 3.75
CA LYS A 118 -2.03 1.72 3.78
C LYS A 118 -1.30 2.38 2.62
N PHE A 119 -0.09 1.94 2.29
CA PHE A 119 0.66 2.46 1.14
C PHE A 119 -0.08 2.23 -0.18
N PHE A 120 -0.60 1.01 -0.41
CA PHE A 120 -1.43 0.74 -1.59
C PHE A 120 -2.72 1.55 -1.58
N ALA A 121 -3.40 1.68 -0.44
CA ALA A 121 -4.60 2.50 -0.31
C ALA A 121 -4.32 3.95 -0.72
N ASP A 122 -3.22 4.54 -0.25
CA ASP A 122 -2.83 5.89 -0.67
C ASP A 122 -2.53 5.99 -2.16
N LEU A 123 -1.84 4.98 -2.71
CA LEU A 123 -1.49 4.92 -4.13
C LEU A 123 -2.74 4.84 -5.02
N PHE A 124 -3.73 4.05 -4.62
CA PHE A 124 -5.00 3.90 -5.33
C PHE A 124 -6.00 5.02 -5.01
N ASP A 125 -5.91 5.73 -3.88
CA ASP A 125 -6.83 6.82 -3.54
C ASP A 125 -6.43 8.18 -4.13
N ASP A 126 -5.14 8.41 -4.45
CA ASP A 126 -4.71 9.66 -5.07
C ASP A 126 -5.54 9.95 -6.32
N GLN A 127 -6.30 11.05 -6.36
CA GLN A 127 -7.19 11.39 -7.48
C GLN A 127 -6.46 11.57 -8.81
N ASN A 128 -5.13 11.60 -8.77
CA ASN A 128 -4.27 11.63 -9.93
C ASN A 128 -3.71 10.24 -10.19
N THR A 129 -3.53 9.92 -11.46
CA THR A 129 -3.19 8.63 -12.08
C THR A 129 -1.86 7.98 -11.63
N THR A 130 -1.36 8.23 -10.42
CA THR A 130 -0.10 7.71 -9.88
C THR A 130 -0.08 6.17 -9.89
N SER A 131 -1.20 5.54 -9.53
CA SER A 131 -1.41 4.09 -9.73
C SER A 131 -1.23 3.68 -11.19
N ASP A 132 -1.83 4.43 -12.13
CA ASP A 132 -1.81 4.11 -13.56
C ASP A 132 -0.43 4.35 -14.20
N ILE A 133 0.37 5.23 -13.60
CA ILE A 133 1.76 5.51 -14.01
C ILE A 133 2.69 4.38 -13.54
N LEU A 134 2.48 3.86 -12.33
CA LEU A 134 3.42 2.96 -11.66
C LEU A 134 3.06 1.47 -11.76
N LEU A 135 1.78 1.14 -11.92
CA LEU A 135 1.26 -0.23 -11.93
C LEU A 135 0.80 -0.61 -13.34
N PHE A 136 1.31 -1.73 -13.84
CA PHE A 136 0.74 -2.35 -15.02
C PHE A 136 -0.58 -3.04 -14.70
N ASP A 137 -1.40 -3.29 -15.73
CA ASP A 137 -2.66 -4.03 -15.56
C ASP A 137 -2.43 -5.39 -14.87
N SER A 138 -1.31 -6.07 -15.19
CA SER A 138 -0.94 -7.33 -14.53
C SER A 138 -0.66 -7.18 -13.03
N ASP A 139 -0.06 -6.06 -12.61
CA ASP A 139 0.20 -5.79 -11.19
C ASP A 139 -1.11 -5.58 -10.44
N GLN A 140 -2.03 -4.81 -11.02
CA GLN A 140 -3.34 -4.56 -10.43
C GLN A 140 -4.16 -5.84 -10.33
N CYS A 141 -4.13 -6.69 -11.38
CA CYS A 141 -4.77 -8.00 -11.35
C CYS A 141 -4.20 -8.86 -10.23
N LEU A 142 -2.87 -8.92 -10.08
CA LEU A 142 -2.20 -9.67 -9.02
C LEU A 142 -2.58 -9.14 -7.62
N ILE A 143 -2.65 -7.82 -7.44
CA ILE A 143 -3.09 -7.22 -6.17
C ILE A 143 -4.52 -7.66 -5.84
N ILE A 144 -5.44 -7.65 -6.80
CA ILE A 144 -6.82 -8.13 -6.58
C ILE A 144 -6.86 -9.62 -6.30
N GLU A 145 -6.03 -10.43 -6.96
CA GLU A 145 -5.93 -11.85 -6.66
C GLU A 145 -5.46 -12.09 -5.22
N ILE A 146 -4.50 -11.31 -4.73
CA ILE A 146 -4.03 -11.37 -3.34
C ILE A 146 -5.17 -10.97 -2.39
N ILE A 147 -5.84 -9.84 -2.65
CA ILE A 147 -6.99 -9.39 -1.84
C ILE A 147 -8.08 -10.45 -1.79
N SER A 148 -8.44 -11.02 -2.95
CA SER A 148 -9.46 -12.06 -3.04
C SER A 148 -9.09 -13.28 -2.21
N ARG A 149 -7.82 -13.71 -2.22
CA ARG A 149 -7.35 -14.82 -1.37
C ARG A 149 -7.48 -14.49 0.10
N GLU A 150 -7.00 -13.31 0.50
CA GLU A 150 -7.03 -12.87 1.90
C GLU A 150 -8.46 -12.74 2.42
N LEU A 151 -9.39 -12.21 1.62
CA LEU A 151 -10.80 -12.12 1.99
C LEU A 151 -11.47 -13.51 2.09
N THR A 152 -11.13 -14.46 1.21
CA THR A 152 -11.70 -15.81 1.33
C THR A 152 -11.22 -16.57 2.56
N ASP A 153 -10.00 -16.29 3.01
CA ASP A 153 -9.38 -17.00 4.15
C ASP A 153 -9.68 -16.34 5.51
N ARG A 154 -10.16 -15.09 5.53
CA ARG A 154 -10.43 -14.30 6.75
C ARG A 154 -11.89 -14.31 7.17
N LEU A 155 -12.12 -13.96 8.43
CA LEU A 155 -13.46 -13.82 8.98
C LEU A 155 -13.97 -12.39 8.80
N CYS A 156 -15.29 -12.27 8.64
CA CYS A 156 -15.97 -10.96 8.56
C CYS A 156 -15.92 -10.16 9.86
N THR A 157 -15.44 -10.77 10.95
CA THR A 157 -15.21 -10.18 12.27
C THR A 157 -13.84 -9.53 12.41
N ASP A 158 -12.91 -9.77 11.49
CA ASP A 158 -11.53 -9.34 11.63
C ASP A 158 -11.36 -7.88 11.17
N GLU A 159 -10.66 -7.06 11.95
CA GLU A 159 -10.38 -5.66 11.58
C GLU A 159 -9.58 -5.57 10.27
N ALA A 160 -8.63 -6.49 10.07
CA ALA A 160 -7.84 -6.57 8.84
C ALA A 160 -8.70 -6.79 7.59
N THR A 161 -9.84 -7.50 7.71
CA THR A 161 -10.80 -7.66 6.60
C THR A 161 -11.31 -6.30 6.12
N THR A 162 -11.49 -5.34 7.03
CA THR A 162 -11.88 -3.96 6.70
C THR A 162 -10.84 -3.27 5.83
N GLU A 163 -9.55 -3.45 6.13
CA GLU A 163 -8.46 -2.86 5.36
C GLU A 163 -8.43 -3.41 3.92
N TYR A 164 -8.55 -4.73 3.78
CA TYR A 164 -8.60 -5.39 2.47
C TYR A 164 -9.85 -5.00 1.66
N LEU A 165 -11.02 -4.92 2.29
CA LEU A 165 -12.25 -4.47 1.64
C LEU A 165 -12.16 -3.00 1.19
N SER A 166 -11.59 -2.13 2.03
CA SER A 166 -11.41 -0.72 1.70
C SER A 166 -10.44 -0.54 0.52
N LEU A 167 -9.35 -1.30 0.50
CA LEU A 167 -8.42 -1.31 -0.62
C LEU A 167 -9.08 -1.84 -1.91
N LEU A 168 -9.89 -2.91 -1.81
CA LEU A 168 -10.63 -3.44 -2.94
C LEU A 168 -11.58 -2.39 -3.54
N GLU A 169 -12.37 -1.73 -2.69
CA GLU A 169 -13.31 -0.68 -3.14
C GLU A 169 -12.57 0.45 -3.87
N LEU A 170 -11.42 0.89 -3.33
CA LEU A 170 -10.57 1.89 -3.96
C LEU A 170 -10.10 1.50 -5.37
N ILE A 171 -9.61 0.27 -5.53
CA ILE A 171 -9.12 -0.24 -6.81
C ILE A 171 -10.27 -0.32 -7.83
N LEU A 172 -11.41 -0.88 -7.42
CA LEU A 172 -12.58 -1.02 -8.30
C LEU A 172 -13.11 0.33 -8.78
N ARG A 173 -13.09 1.36 -7.91
CA ARG A 173 -13.58 2.72 -8.22
C ARG A 173 -12.84 3.36 -9.39
N LYS A 174 -11.56 3.09 -9.52
CA LYS A 174 -10.72 3.69 -10.55
C LYS A 174 -10.66 2.91 -11.85
N HIS A 175 -10.76 1.58 -11.79
CA HIS A 175 -10.37 0.75 -12.91
C HIS A 175 -11.53 -0.09 -13.44
N THR A 176 -12.24 0.48 -14.41
CA THR A 176 -13.37 -0.18 -15.10
C THR A 176 -12.94 -1.45 -15.87
N ILE A 177 -11.65 -1.53 -16.26
CA ILE A 177 -11.08 -2.59 -17.12
C ILE A 177 -10.93 -3.93 -16.40
N ILE A 178 -10.87 -3.93 -15.07
CA ILE A 178 -10.53 -5.13 -14.29
C ILE A 178 -11.62 -6.20 -14.44
N ARG A 179 -12.88 -5.83 -14.77
CA ARG A 179 -14.01 -6.77 -14.90
C ARG A 179 -13.80 -7.88 -15.92
N GLU A 180 -13.09 -7.60 -17.02
CA GLU A 180 -12.95 -8.58 -18.12
C GLU A 180 -11.68 -9.44 -18.00
N THR A 181 -10.69 -8.98 -17.23
CA THR A 181 -9.35 -9.58 -17.18
C THR A 181 -9.03 -10.30 -15.86
N CYS A 182 -9.66 -9.94 -14.73
CA CYS A 182 -9.46 -10.65 -13.46
C CYS A 182 -10.44 -11.83 -13.31
N THR A 183 -9.90 -13.02 -13.06
CA THR A 183 -10.63 -14.29 -13.03
C THR A 183 -11.34 -14.60 -11.70
N ARG A 184 -11.23 -13.75 -10.66
CA ARG A 184 -11.67 -14.10 -9.29
C ARG A 184 -12.92 -13.38 -8.76
N TYR A 185 -13.69 -12.71 -9.62
CA TYR A 185 -14.92 -12.02 -9.18
C TYR A 185 -15.97 -12.96 -8.61
N ASP A 186 -16.16 -14.14 -9.20
CA ASP A 186 -17.16 -15.10 -8.72
C ASP A 186 -16.85 -15.58 -7.29
N GLU A 187 -15.55 -15.72 -6.97
CA GLU A 187 -15.08 -16.06 -5.63
C GLU A 187 -15.34 -14.92 -4.63
N LEU A 188 -15.08 -13.66 -5.03
CA LEU A 188 -15.39 -12.48 -4.23
C LEU A 188 -16.90 -12.35 -3.98
N GLN A 189 -17.75 -12.55 -4.99
CA GLN A 189 -19.21 -12.51 -4.85
C GLN A 189 -19.70 -13.60 -3.88
N THR A 190 -19.13 -14.80 -3.97
CA THR A 190 -19.45 -15.90 -3.07
C THR A 190 -19.02 -15.58 -1.63
N CYS A 191 -17.81 -15.04 -1.46
CA CYS A 191 -17.30 -14.55 -0.18
C CYS A 191 -18.24 -13.47 0.43
N PHE A 192 -18.66 -12.49 -0.37
CA PHE A 192 -19.54 -11.41 0.07
C PHE A 192 -20.92 -11.91 0.50
N ARG A 193 -21.52 -12.88 -0.23
CA ARG A 193 -22.76 -13.53 0.21
C ARG A 193 -22.60 -14.21 1.57
N SER A 194 -21.49 -14.94 1.76
CA SER A 194 -21.16 -15.59 3.03
C SER A 194 -21.03 -14.58 4.17
N TYR A 195 -20.27 -13.51 3.95
CA TYR A 195 -20.08 -12.41 4.88
C TYR A 195 -21.39 -11.72 5.26
N LEU A 196 -22.24 -11.40 4.29
CA LEU A 196 -23.55 -10.77 4.54
C LEU A 196 -24.52 -11.70 5.29
N SER A 197 -24.43 -13.02 5.11
CA SER A 197 -25.23 -14.00 5.85
C SER A 197 -24.77 -14.24 7.29
N THR A 198 -23.51 -13.89 7.61
CA THR A 198 -22.90 -14.13 8.93
C THR A 198 -23.35 -13.07 9.92
N GLU A 199 -24.12 -13.41 10.96
CA GLU A 199 -24.70 -12.44 11.93
C GLU A 199 -23.65 -11.49 12.56
N ASN A 200 -22.50 -12.02 12.97
CA ASN A 200 -21.46 -11.28 13.69
C ASN A 200 -20.50 -10.48 12.79
N CYS A 201 -20.76 -10.33 11.49
CA CYS A 201 -19.88 -9.51 10.65
C CYS A 201 -19.86 -8.05 11.13
N LEU A 202 -18.65 -7.44 11.14
CA LEU A 202 -18.47 -6.02 11.47
C LEU A 202 -19.34 -5.13 10.58
N SER A 203 -19.90 -4.07 11.18
CA SER A 203 -20.76 -3.10 10.50
C SER A 203 -20.07 -2.45 9.30
N GLU A 204 -18.80 -2.14 9.46
CA GLU A 204 -17.92 -1.51 8.49
C GLU A 204 -17.73 -2.42 7.27
N ASN A 205 -17.41 -3.70 7.52
CA ASN A 205 -17.28 -4.70 6.47
C ASN A 205 -18.58 -4.84 5.67
N ARG A 206 -19.73 -4.96 6.34
CA ARG A 206 -21.04 -5.01 5.67
C ARG A 206 -21.31 -3.76 4.85
N PHE A 207 -20.98 -2.59 5.39
CA PHE A 207 -21.19 -1.32 4.69
C PHE A 207 -20.38 -1.27 3.40
N ILE A 208 -19.07 -1.57 3.46
CA ILE A 208 -18.19 -1.56 2.28
C ILE A 208 -18.66 -2.59 1.24
N ILE A 209 -19.00 -3.81 1.67
CA ILE A 209 -19.50 -4.87 0.77
C ILE A 209 -20.77 -4.42 0.05
N ASN A 210 -21.74 -3.86 0.78
CA ASN A 210 -22.98 -3.36 0.18
C ASN A 210 -22.74 -2.21 -0.80
N GLU A 211 -21.78 -1.32 -0.52
CA GLU A 211 -21.40 -0.26 -1.44
C GLU A 211 -20.77 -0.82 -2.72
N ILE A 212 -19.86 -1.79 -2.61
CA ILE A 212 -19.28 -2.47 -3.78
C ILE A 212 -20.40 -3.15 -4.60
N ILE A 213 -21.27 -3.93 -3.96
CA ILE A 213 -22.38 -4.61 -4.66
C ILE A 213 -23.28 -3.61 -5.38
N ARG A 214 -23.63 -2.50 -4.72
CA ARG A 214 -24.49 -1.46 -5.29
C ARG A 214 -23.85 -0.76 -6.48
N GLN A 215 -22.57 -0.44 -6.41
CA GLN A 215 -21.86 0.29 -7.46
C GLN A 215 -21.59 -0.58 -8.69
N TYR A 216 -21.28 -1.86 -8.48
CA TYR A 216 -20.87 -2.77 -9.54
C TYR A 216 -21.89 -3.87 -9.82
N ASP A 217 -23.14 -3.80 -9.38
CA ASP A 217 -24.18 -4.78 -9.71
C ASP A 217 -23.68 -6.24 -9.52
N TRP A 218 -22.95 -6.50 -8.43
CA TRP A 218 -22.26 -7.78 -8.20
C TRP A 218 -23.16 -8.87 -7.62
N LEU A 219 -24.47 -8.62 -7.48
CA LEU A 219 -25.49 -9.56 -6.99
C LEU A 219 -26.87 -9.15 -7.50
#